data_AF-A0A2S9GFI1-F1
#
_entry.id   AF-A0A2S9GFI1-F1
#
_cell.length_a   1.000
_cell.length_b   1.000
_cell.length_c   1.000
_cell.angle_alpha   90.00
_cell.angle_beta   90.00
_cell.angle_gamma   90.00
#
_symmetry.space_group_name_H-M   'P 1'
#
loop_
_entity.id
_entity.type
_entity.pdbx_description
1 polymer ?
#
loop_
_entity_poly.entity_id
_entity_poly.type
_entity_poly.pdbx_seq_one_letter_code
_entity_poly.pdbx_strand_id
1 'polypeptide(L)'
;SAHGPRTVLLDSEGLLTPEIMGQNVLAVLPPIYPEWLGDRSFTAAHRVRFSYVIGEMARGIATPRMTVEGVRAGVMAFFGSAGL
;
A
#
# COMPACT_ATOMS: atom_id res chain seq x y z
N SER A 1 -15.88 -15.71 -3.88
CA SER A 1 -15.77 -17.16 -3.59
C SER A 1 -16.05 -17.35 -2.11
N ALA A 2 -16.81 -18.38 -1.72
CA ALA A 2 -17.07 -18.71 -0.30
C ALA A 2 -15.80 -19.04 0.51
N HIS A 3 -14.64 -19.15 -0.16
CA HIS A 3 -13.33 -19.47 0.41
C HIS A 3 -12.30 -18.33 0.27
N GLY A 4 -12.76 -17.09 0.13
CA GLY A 4 -11.87 -15.92 0.06
C GLY A 4 -11.24 -15.57 1.41
N PRO A 5 -10.25 -14.66 1.45
CA PRO A 5 -9.71 -14.13 2.69
C PRO A 5 -10.83 -13.49 3.50
N ARG A 6 -10.86 -13.78 4.80
CA ARG A 6 -11.81 -13.24 5.76
C ARG A 6 -11.05 -12.68 6.95
N THR A 7 -11.61 -11.63 7.57
CA THR A 7 -11.06 -11.10 8.81
C THR A 7 -11.24 -12.13 9.92
N VAL A 8 -10.19 -12.34 10.71
CA VAL A 8 -10.16 -13.22 11.88
C VAL A 8 -9.83 -12.35 13.08
N LEU A 9 -10.58 -12.49 14.16
CA LEU A 9 -10.26 -11.84 15.43
C LEU A 9 -9.27 -12.71 16.20
N LEU A 10 -8.30 -12.06 16.84
CA LEU A 10 -7.45 -12.67 17.85
C LEU A 10 -8.05 -12.39 19.22
N ASP A 11 -7.80 -13.26 20.19
CA ASP A 11 -8.16 -13.00 21.58
C ASP A 11 -7.25 -11.93 22.21
N SER A 12 -7.47 -11.64 23.50
CA SER A 12 -6.69 -10.64 24.25
C SER A 12 -5.21 -10.98 24.38
N GLU A 13 -4.83 -12.25 24.23
CA GLU A 13 -3.45 -12.74 24.27
C GLU A 13 -2.81 -12.76 22.86
N GLY A 14 -3.55 -12.35 21.82
CA GLY A 14 -3.10 -12.38 20.43
C GLY A 14 -3.14 -13.78 19.80
N LEU A 15 -3.84 -14.73 20.40
CA LEU A 15 -4.02 -16.08 19.90
C LEU A 15 -5.31 -16.19 19.06
N LEU A 16 -5.37 -17.24 18.24
CA LEU A 16 -6.58 -17.53 17.46
C LEU A 16 -7.68 -18.04 18.40
N THR A 17 -8.89 -17.50 18.27
CA THR A 17 -9.99 -17.88 19.17
C THR A 17 -10.37 -19.35 18.98
N PRO A 18 -10.92 -20.02 20.01
CA PRO A 18 -11.36 -21.41 19.91
C PRO A 18 -12.32 -21.69 18.75
N GLU A 19 -13.19 -20.72 18.43
CA GLU A 19 -14.14 -20.82 17.31
C GLU A 19 -13.44 -20.85 15.95
N ILE A 20 -12.31 -20.16 15.82
CA ILE A 20 -11.50 -20.15 14.61
C ILE A 20 -10.63 -21.40 14.54
N MET A 21 -10.12 -21.87 15.68
CA MET A 21 -9.36 -23.12 15.77
C MET A 21 -10.20 -24.35 15.41
N GLY A 22 -11.51 -24.31 15.63
CA GLY A 22 -12.45 -25.34 15.19
C GLY A 22 -12.77 -25.35 13.69
N GLN A 23 -12.22 -24.41 12.89
CA GLN A 23 -12.47 -24.30 11.46
C GLN A 23 -11.28 -24.77 10.63
N ASN A 24 -11.54 -25.13 9.36
CA ASN A 24 -10.49 -25.51 8.41
C ASN A 24 -9.74 -24.25 7.89
N VAL A 25 -8.90 -23.67 8.73
CA VAL A 25 -8.05 -22.51 8.42
C VAL A 25 -6.67 -23.02 7.95
N LEU A 26 -6.28 -22.66 6.72
CA LEU A 26 -4.97 -23.05 6.18
C LEU A 26 -3.82 -22.18 6.72
N ALA A 27 -4.07 -20.87 6.86
CA ALA A 27 -3.09 -19.89 7.34
C ALA A 27 -3.77 -18.60 7.79
N VAL A 28 -3.05 -17.79 8.58
CA VAL A 28 -3.44 -16.44 8.99
C VAL A 28 -2.30 -15.49 8.65
N LEU A 29 -2.65 -14.34 8.08
CA LEU A 29 -1.72 -13.25 7.79
C LEU A 29 -1.97 -12.11 8.79
N PRO A 30 -0.93 -11.49 9.38
CA PRO A 30 -1.12 -10.29 10.18
C PRO A 30 -1.62 -9.13 9.30
N PRO A 31 -2.19 -8.06 9.89
CA PRO A 31 -2.45 -6.83 9.17
C PRO A 31 -1.16 -6.31 8.51
N ILE A 32 -1.23 -6.02 7.20
CA ILE A 32 -0.14 -5.41 6.45
C ILE A 32 -0.54 -3.98 6.08
N TYR A 33 0.26 -3.02 6.52
CA TYR A 33 0.12 -1.62 6.15
C TYR A 33 0.71 -1.39 4.76
N PRO A 34 0.08 -0.58 3.88
CA PRO A 34 0.62 -0.31 2.54
C PRO A 34 2.04 0.31 2.57
N GLU A 35 2.40 1.03 3.62
CA GLU A 35 3.73 1.60 3.88
C GLU A 35 4.82 0.54 4.04
N TRP A 36 4.44 -0.71 4.30
CA TRP A 36 5.38 -1.83 4.45
C TRP A 36 5.65 -2.55 3.13
N LEU A 37 4.96 -2.19 2.05
CA LEU A 37 5.19 -2.75 0.73
C LEU A 37 6.34 -2.02 0.04
N GLY A 38 7.30 -2.78 -0.47
CA GLY A 38 8.51 -2.26 -1.13
C GLY A 38 9.69 -2.09 -0.18
N ASP A 39 10.67 -1.29 -0.59
CA ASP A 39 11.90 -1.07 0.17
C ASP A 39 11.78 0.19 1.06
N ARG A 40 12.04 0.04 2.36
CA ARG A 40 12.05 1.15 3.32
C ARG A 40 13.17 2.16 3.04
N SER A 41 14.23 1.76 2.34
CA SER A 41 15.30 2.68 1.93
C SER A 41 14.77 3.76 0.98
N PHE A 42 13.80 3.43 0.12
CA PHE A 42 13.19 4.37 -0.81
C PHE A 42 12.38 5.46 -0.09
N THR A 43 11.54 5.06 0.86
CA THR A 43 10.73 6.01 1.64
C THR A 43 11.61 6.94 2.47
N ALA A 44 12.69 6.42 3.05
CA ALA A 44 13.68 7.21 3.78
C ALA A 44 14.46 8.18 2.88
N ALA A 45 14.95 7.70 1.73
CA ALA A 45 15.74 8.50 0.79
C ALA A 45 14.92 9.64 0.17
N HIS A 46 13.64 9.38 -0.15
CA HIS A 46 12.79 10.32 -0.88
C HIS A 46 11.77 11.05 0.00
N ARG A 47 11.73 10.76 1.31
CA ARG A 47 10.81 11.36 2.29
C ARG A 47 9.33 11.23 1.89
N VAL A 48 8.96 10.05 1.39
CA VAL A 48 7.60 9.70 1.00
C VAL A 48 7.01 8.66 1.94
N ARG A 49 5.68 8.60 2.03
CA ARG A 49 4.96 7.65 2.88
C ARG A 49 4.94 6.25 2.29
N PHE A 50 4.79 6.14 0.97
CA PHE A 50 4.71 4.85 0.28
C PHE A 50 5.85 4.67 -0.71
N SER A 51 6.32 3.43 -0.85
CA SER A 51 7.33 3.05 -1.84
C SER A 51 6.71 2.91 -3.24
N TYR A 52 6.19 4.03 -3.77
CA TYR A 52 5.46 4.09 -5.03
C TYR A 52 5.76 5.38 -5.80
N VAL A 53 5.73 5.29 -7.13
CA VAL A 53 6.01 6.40 -8.05
C VAL A 53 4.86 6.54 -9.04
N ILE A 54 4.35 7.76 -9.18
CA ILE A 54 3.59 8.18 -10.35
C ILE A 54 4.60 8.62 -11.41
N GLY A 55 4.73 7.82 -12.46
CA GLY A 55 5.69 8.07 -13.55
C GLY A 55 5.37 9.34 -14.35
N GLU A 56 6.41 9.89 -14.97
CA GLU A 56 6.25 10.95 -15.98
C GLU A 56 5.43 10.42 -17.16
N MET A 57 4.57 11.27 -17.72
CA MET A 57 3.80 10.98 -18.92
C MET A 57 3.75 12.24 -19.77
N ALA A 58 4.33 12.16 -20.97
CA ALA A 58 4.60 13.28 -21.88
C ALA A 58 3.40 14.20 -22.18
N ARG A 59 3.70 15.38 -22.71
CA ARG A 59 2.71 16.38 -23.20
C ARG A 59 1.70 16.77 -22.14
N GLY A 60 2.13 16.82 -20.87
CA GLY A 60 1.27 17.16 -19.74
C GLY A 60 0.22 16.10 -19.37
N ILE A 61 0.32 14.85 -19.84
CA ILE A 61 -0.56 13.76 -19.39
C ILE A 61 -0.42 13.58 -17.87
N ALA A 62 0.82 13.57 -17.37
CA ALA A 62 1.09 13.77 -15.95
C ALA A 62 0.95 15.26 -15.63
N THR A 63 -0.29 15.71 -15.44
CA THR A 63 -0.62 17.14 -15.22
C THR A 63 0.03 17.70 -13.93
N PRO A 64 0.23 19.02 -13.81
CA PRO A 64 0.73 19.62 -12.57
C PRO A 64 -0.17 19.29 -11.37
N ARG A 65 -1.50 19.25 -11.59
CA ARG A 65 -2.48 18.89 -10.56
C ARG A 65 -2.27 17.44 -10.09
N MET A 66 -2.11 16.49 -11.02
CA MET A 66 -1.84 15.09 -10.68
C MET A 66 -0.56 14.96 -9.84
N THR A 67 0.51 15.65 -10.23
CA THR A 67 1.77 15.66 -9.48
C THR A 67 1.58 16.22 -8.07
N VAL A 68 0.91 17.36 -7.92
CA VAL A 68 0.64 17.98 -6.61
C VAL A 68 -0.20 17.07 -5.71
N GLU A 69 -1.27 16.47 -6.24
CA GLU A 69 -2.12 15.56 -5.47
C GLU A 69 -1.37 14.26 -5.09
N GLY A 70 -0.51 13.74 -5.96
CA GLY A 70 0.35 12.60 -5.64
C GLY A 70 1.31 12.89 -4.48
N VAL A 71 1.98 14.04 -4.51
CA VAL A 71 2.86 14.47 -3.41
C VAL A 71 2.08 14.61 -2.10
N ARG A 72 0.87 15.22 -2.13
CA ARG A 72 0.00 15.34 -0.95
C ARG A 72 -0.47 13.99 -0.40
N ALA A 73 -0.70 13.02 -1.29
CA ALA A 73 -1.04 11.65 -0.92
C ALA A 73 0.15 10.85 -0.32
N GLY A 74 1.37 11.39 -0.41
CA GLY A 74 2.57 10.80 0.18
C GLY A 74 3.32 9.84 -0.74
N VAL A 75 3.20 10.01 -2.06
CA VAL A 75 4.01 9.28 -3.05
C VAL A 75 4.96 10.21 -3.79
N MET A 76 5.97 9.64 -4.44
CA MET A 76 6.77 10.39 -5.41
C MET A 76 5.96 10.55 -6.70
N ALA A 77 5.97 11.74 -7.30
CA ALA A 77 5.28 12.01 -8.55
C ALA A 77 6.09 12.94 -9.44
N PHE A 78 6.07 12.67 -10.75
CA PHE A 78 6.77 13.46 -11.76
C PHE A 78 5.78 14.26 -12.61
N PHE A 79 6.20 15.44 -13.08
CA PHE A 79 5.43 16.26 -14.02
C PHE A 79 5.78 15.91 -15.47
N GLY A 80 4.75 15.83 -16.31
CA GLY A 80 4.80 15.45 -17.72
C GLY A 80 5.45 16.47 -18.66
N SER A 81 6.72 16.84 -18.44
CA SER A 81 7.39 17.92 -19.17
C SER A 81 7.82 17.57 -20.60
N ALA A 82 7.82 16.29 -20.98
CA ALA A 82 8.33 15.90 -22.29
C ALA A 82 7.45 16.47 -23.43
N GLY A 83 8.04 17.31 -24.28
CA GLY A 83 7.36 17.91 -25.44
C GLY A 83 6.42 19.08 -25.12
N LEU A 84 6.61 19.74 -23.97
CA LEU A 84 6.01 21.04 -23.64
C LEU A 84 6.92 22.21 -24.02
#